data_AF-A0AAW0WST4-F1
#
_entry.id   AF-A0AAW0WST4-F1
#
_cell.length_a   1.000
_cell.length_b   1.000
_cell.length_c   1.000
_cell.angle_alpha   90.00
_cell.angle_beta   90.00
_cell.angle_gamma   90.00
#
_symmetry.space_group_name_H-M   'P 1'
#
loop_
_entity.id
_entity.type
_entity.pdbx_description
1 polymer ?
#
loop_
_entity_poly.entity_id
_entity_poly.type
_entity_poly.pdbx_seq_one_letter_code
_entity_poly.pdbx_strand_id
1 'polypeptide(L)'
;AEFVTLKTGLWKDFYVDWLTLSEPVNIHVTYYEHLKTDPVGEMEKILHYLKLPIDNKRLQCVASNTDGLFKRKPSKNVPLDFNPFTRELKDIVYNAISEVDSALIKTGKKGLPLDKYELYDPWEAKVVKQLQTAKQN
;
A
#
# COMPACT_ATOMS: atom_id res chain seq x y z
N ALA A 1 -13.61 2.63 17.58
CA ALA A 1 -13.40 1.38 16.83
C ALA A 1 -14.12 1.41 15.48
N GLU A 2 -15.42 1.71 15.44
CA GLU A 2 -16.25 1.68 14.22
C GLU A 2 -15.64 2.37 13.00
N PHE A 3 -15.11 3.59 13.13
CA PHE A 3 -14.46 4.29 12.02
C PHE A 3 -13.29 3.49 11.41
N VAL A 4 -12.41 2.94 12.26
CA VAL A 4 -11.26 2.15 11.80
C VAL A 4 -11.75 0.87 11.14
N THR A 5 -12.67 0.14 11.78
CA THR A 5 -13.27 -1.07 11.21
C THR A 5 -13.86 -0.81 9.83
N LEU A 6 -14.67 0.25 9.68
CA LEU A 6 -15.31 0.60 8.43
C LEU A 6 -14.29 1.01 7.36
N LYS A 7 -13.37 1.92 7.66
CA LYS A 7 -12.40 2.43 6.68
C LYS A 7 -11.40 1.37 6.26
N THR A 8 -10.92 0.56 7.20
CA THR A 8 -10.02 -0.56 6.92
C THR A 8 -10.74 -1.65 6.12
N GLY A 9 -11.99 -1.96 6.44
CA GLY A 9 -12.81 -2.90 5.67
C GLY A 9 -12.99 -2.44 4.22
N LEU A 10 -13.45 -1.20 4.02
CA LEU A 10 -13.62 -0.64 2.66
C LEU A 10 -12.32 -0.61 1.86
N TRP A 11 -11.19 -0.26 2.49
CA TRP A 11 -9.88 -0.31 1.86
C TRP A 11 -9.54 -1.74 1.42
N LYS A 12 -9.68 -2.70 2.34
CA LYS A 12 -9.40 -4.12 2.09
C LYS A 12 -10.24 -4.66 0.95
N ASP A 13 -11.56 -4.51 1.05
CA ASP A 13 -12.52 -5.07 0.10
C ASP A 13 -12.28 -4.49 -1.30
N PHE A 14 -12.04 -3.17 -1.41
CA PHE A 14 -11.67 -2.55 -2.67
C PHE A 14 -10.46 -3.24 -3.32
N TYR A 15 -9.33 -3.37 -2.62
CA TYR A 15 -8.15 -3.96 -3.24
C TYR A 15 -8.30 -5.46 -3.50
N VAL A 16 -8.89 -6.22 -2.59
CA VAL A 16 -9.12 -7.66 -2.76
C VAL A 16 -10.07 -7.93 -3.94
N ASP A 17 -11.16 -7.17 -4.07
CA ASP A 17 -12.11 -7.33 -5.16
C ASP A 17 -11.46 -7.05 -6.51
N TRP A 18 -10.72 -5.94 -6.62
CA TRP A 18 -9.99 -5.63 -7.86
C TRP A 18 -8.98 -6.72 -8.24
N LEU A 19 -8.27 -7.28 -7.26
CA LEU A 19 -7.26 -8.31 -7.49
C LEU A 19 -7.87 -9.67 -7.85
N THR A 20 -9.01 -10.02 -7.25
CA THR A 20 -9.58 -11.37 -7.37
C THR A 20 -10.69 -11.50 -8.40
N LEU A 21 -11.40 -10.40 -8.71
CA LEU A 21 -12.50 -10.39 -9.69
C LEU A 21 -12.05 -9.95 -11.08
N SER A 22 -10.81 -9.46 -11.23
CA SER A 22 -10.24 -9.07 -12.51
C SER A 22 -9.24 -10.11 -13.01
N GLU A 23 -9.10 -10.23 -14.33
CA GLU A 23 -7.99 -10.98 -14.92
C GLU A 23 -6.65 -10.38 -14.47
N PRO A 24 -5.74 -11.17 -13.85
CA PRO A 24 -4.51 -10.63 -13.28
C PRO A 24 -3.65 -9.87 -14.28
N VAL A 25 -3.66 -10.27 -15.56
CA VAL A 25 -2.91 -9.58 -16.63
C VAL A 25 -3.40 -8.15 -16.88
N ASN A 26 -4.65 -7.84 -16.54
CA ASN A 26 -5.29 -6.54 -16.73
C ASN A 26 -5.17 -5.61 -15.51
N ILE A 27 -4.31 -5.98 -14.54
CA ILE A 27 -4.04 -5.15 -13.36
C ILE A 27 -2.55 -4.87 -13.23
N HIS A 28 -2.19 -3.59 -13.20
CA HIS A 28 -0.87 -3.12 -12.82
C HIS A 28 -0.91 -2.53 -11.41
N VAL A 29 0.04 -2.93 -10.57
CA VAL A 29 0.13 -2.46 -9.19
C VAL A 29 1.39 -1.60 -9.06
N THR A 30 1.19 -0.34 -8.69
CA THR A 30 2.25 0.62 -8.35
C THR A 30 2.25 0.82 -6.84
N TYR A 31 3.42 0.72 -6.21
CA TYR A 31 3.58 0.92 -4.77
C TYR A 31 4.06 2.34 -4.53
N TYR A 32 3.39 3.06 -3.63
CA TYR A 32 3.69 4.46 -3.33
C TYR A 32 5.15 4.65 -2.89
N GLU A 33 5.69 3.70 -2.14
CA GLU A 33 7.04 3.72 -1.59
C GLU A 33 8.10 3.60 -2.70
N HIS A 34 7.80 2.84 -3.75
CA HIS A 34 8.63 2.76 -4.94
C HIS A 34 8.47 4.00 -5.80
N LEU A 35 7.26 4.51 -5.96
CA LEU A 35 7.02 5.74 -6.72
C LEU A 35 7.74 6.95 -6.11
N LYS A 36 7.84 7.01 -4.77
CA LYS A 36 8.56 8.06 -4.06
C LYS A 36 10.09 7.97 -4.25
N THR A 37 10.63 6.77 -4.36
CA THR A 37 12.08 6.53 -4.41
C THR A 37 12.63 6.43 -5.83
N ASP A 38 11.82 5.96 -6.78
CA ASP A 38 12.14 5.82 -8.19
C ASP A 38 10.91 6.16 -9.06
N PRO A 39 10.52 7.45 -9.13
CA PRO A 39 9.35 7.88 -9.90
C PRO A 39 9.49 7.63 -11.40
N VAL A 40 10.72 7.69 -11.93
CA VAL A 40 10.98 7.45 -13.36
C VAL A 40 10.79 5.97 -13.69
N GLY A 41 11.40 5.07 -12.93
CA GLY A 41 11.27 3.63 -13.17
C GLY A 41 9.86 3.11 -12.94
N GLU A 42 9.12 3.64 -11.97
CA GLU A 42 7.68 3.32 -11.82
C GLU A 42 6.84 3.87 -12.99
N MET A 43 7.15 5.06 -13.51
CA MET A 43 6.47 5.61 -14.70
C MET A 43 6.72 4.76 -15.95
N GLU A 44 7.95 4.31 -16.16
CA GLU A 44 8.28 3.40 -17.26
C GLU A 44 7.50 2.10 -17.19
N LYS A 45 7.36 1.51 -15.99
CA LYS A 45 6.55 0.30 -15.78
C LYS A 45 5.08 0.52 -16.15
N ILE A 46 4.52 1.66 -15.76
CA ILE A 46 3.14 2.06 -16.11
C ILE A 46 3.00 2.22 -17.63
N LEU A 47 3.92 2.93 -18.29
CA LEU A 47 3.87 3.14 -19.74
C LEU A 47 3.99 1.83 -20.52
N HIS A 48 4.92 0.95 -20.11
CA HIS A 48 5.05 -0.38 -20.70
C HIS A 48 3.78 -1.21 -20.54
N TYR A 49 3.18 -1.20 -19.35
CA TYR A 49 1.93 -1.89 -19.09
C TYR A 49 0.78 -1.38 -19.98
N LEU A 50 0.67 -0.07 -20.13
CA LEU A 50 -0.33 0.58 -21.00
C LEU A 50 0.00 0.47 -22.51
N LYS A 51 1.14 -0.12 -22.87
CA LYS A 51 1.65 -0.22 -24.25
C LYS A 51 1.78 1.17 -24.93
N LEU A 52 2.17 2.17 -24.15
CA LEU A 52 2.43 3.51 -24.63
C LEU A 52 3.92 3.72 -24.92
N PRO A 53 4.28 4.47 -25.97
CA PRO A 53 5.68 4.76 -26.26
C PRO A 53 6.30 5.59 -25.14
N ILE A 54 7.58 5.31 -24.84
CA ILE A 54 8.36 6.09 -23.89
C ILE A 54 8.89 7.35 -24.58
N ASP A 55 8.61 8.51 -23.98
CA ASP A 55 9.20 9.78 -24.36
C ASP A 55 10.20 10.22 -23.28
N ASN A 56 11.49 10.14 -23.62
CA ASN A 56 12.58 10.49 -22.72
C ASN A 56 12.52 11.94 -22.24
N LYS A 57 12.00 12.88 -23.05
CA LYS A 57 11.86 14.29 -22.63
C LYS A 57 10.79 14.41 -21.55
N ARG A 58 9.70 13.65 -21.66
CA ARG A 58 8.64 13.62 -20.64
C ARG A 58 9.12 12.93 -19.36
N LEU A 59 9.90 11.84 -19.47
CA LEU A 59 10.50 11.19 -18.30
C LEU A 59 11.50 12.12 -17.58
N GLN A 60 12.33 12.87 -18.32
CA GLN A 60 13.21 13.89 -17.73
C GLN A 60 12.43 14.99 -16.99
N CYS A 61 11.27 15.38 -17.52
CA CYS A 61 10.38 16.32 -16.85
C CYS A 61 9.88 15.75 -15.51
N VAL A 62 9.47 14.47 -15.46
CA VAL A 62 9.09 13.79 -14.21
C VAL A 62 10.24 13.78 -13.21
N ALA A 63 11.45 13.42 -13.66
CA ALA A 63 12.65 13.40 -12.81
C ALA A 63 12.95 14.76 -12.18
N SER A 64 12.66 15.84 -12.91
CA SER A 64 12.94 17.22 -12.46
C SER A 64 11.82 17.82 -11.59
N ASN A 65 10.66 17.16 -11.50
CA ASN A 65 9.44 17.72 -10.86
C ASN A 65 8.79 16.71 -9.90
N THR A 66 9.58 16.05 -9.06
CA THR A 66 9.10 15.03 -8.11
C THR A 66 8.32 15.62 -6.93
N ASP A 67 8.62 16.85 -6.53
CA ASP A 67 8.09 17.48 -5.32
C ASP A 67 6.73 18.19 -5.50
N GLY A 68 6.23 18.29 -6.73
CA GLY A 68 4.98 18.99 -7.06
C GLY A 68 4.96 20.47 -6.62
N LEU A 69 3.95 21.21 -7.10
CA LEU A 69 3.72 22.61 -6.66
C LEU A 69 2.93 22.68 -5.35
N PHE A 70 2.22 21.61 -5.00
CA PHE A 70 1.32 21.56 -3.85
C PHE A 70 2.01 20.90 -2.64
N LYS A 71 2.80 21.69 -1.90
CA LYS A 71 3.36 21.25 -0.62
C LYS A 71 2.30 21.41 0.47
N ARG A 72 1.76 20.30 0.98
CA ARG A 72 0.96 20.32 2.23
C ARG A 72 1.94 20.52 3.38
N LYS A 73 1.85 21.66 4.07
CA LYS A 73 2.63 21.86 5.29
C LYS A 73 2.24 20.74 6.28
N PRO A 74 3.20 20.03 6.88
CA PRO A 74 2.88 19.06 7.92
C PRO A 74 2.08 19.78 9.01
N SER A 75 0.98 19.17 9.44
CA SER A 75 0.19 19.68 10.56
C SER A 75 1.13 19.74 11.77
N LYS A 76 1.38 20.94 12.30
CA LYS A 76 2.24 21.13 13.48
C LYS A 76 1.66 20.50 14.76
N ASN A 77 0.44 19.97 14.69
CA ASN A 77 -0.36 19.58 15.85
C ASN A 77 -0.30 18.07 16.17
N VAL A 78 0.43 17.26 15.40
CA VAL A 78 0.61 15.83 15.69
C VAL A 78 2.10 15.52 15.65
N PRO A 79 2.69 15.02 16.74
CA PRO A 79 4.08 14.54 16.74
C PRO A 79 4.26 13.47 15.65
N LEU A 80 5.37 13.53 14.92
CA LEU A 80 5.66 12.60 13.82
C LEU A 80 5.77 11.14 14.29
N ASP A 81 6.02 10.91 15.58
CA ASP A 81 6.18 9.62 16.25
C ASP A 81 4.92 9.17 17.02
N PHE A 82 3.85 9.96 17.03
CA PHE A 82 2.63 9.58 17.72
C PHE A 82 1.77 8.63 16.88
N ASN A 83 1.68 7.37 17.30
CA ASN A 83 0.69 6.44 16.77
C ASN A 83 -0.63 6.55 17.56
N PRO A 84 -1.71 7.09 16.97
CA PRO A 84 -2.99 7.28 17.66
C PRO A 84 -3.80 5.99 17.84
N PHE A 85 -3.35 4.87 17.26
CA PHE A 85 -4.13 3.64 17.22
C PHE A 85 -3.79 2.73 18.40
N THR A 86 -4.83 2.35 19.17
CA THR A 86 -4.70 1.33 20.22
C THR A 86 -4.35 -0.02 19.60
N ARG A 87 -3.94 -0.97 20.44
CA ARG A 87 -3.56 -2.31 19.99
C ARG A 87 -4.67 -3.01 19.21
N GLU A 88 -5.89 -2.93 19.71
CA GLU A 88 -7.08 -3.54 19.10
C GLU A 88 -7.37 -2.94 17.72
N LEU A 89 -7.15 -1.63 17.54
CA LEU A 89 -7.32 -0.96 16.26
C LEU A 89 -6.23 -1.35 15.27
N LYS A 90 -4.98 -1.47 15.74
CA LYS A 90 -3.85 -1.94 14.91
C LYS A 90 -4.09 -3.38 14.44
N ASP A 91 -4.62 -4.25 15.29
CA ASP A 91 -4.92 -5.63 14.91
C ASP A 91 -5.92 -5.69 13.73
N ILE A 92 -6.93 -4.82 13.70
CA ILE A 92 -7.86 -4.70 12.56
C ILE A 92 -7.11 -4.32 11.27
N VAL A 93 -6.21 -3.34 11.36
CA VAL A 93 -5.40 -2.87 10.22
C VAL A 93 -4.43 -3.96 9.75
N TYR A 94 -3.72 -4.63 10.65
CA TYR A 94 -2.77 -5.69 10.31
C TYR A 94 -3.44 -6.88 9.62
N ASN A 95 -4.66 -7.25 10.05
CA ASN A 95 -5.43 -8.30 9.39
C ASN A 95 -5.76 -7.94 7.96
N ALA A 96 -6.29 -6.73 7.73
CA ALA A 96 -6.59 -6.25 6.39
C ALA A 96 -5.33 -6.18 5.50
N ILE A 97 -4.21 -5.69 6.04
CA ILE A 97 -2.92 -5.67 5.33
C ILE A 97 -2.52 -7.09 4.91
N SER A 98 -2.60 -8.06 5.83
CA SER A 98 -2.25 -9.46 5.53
C SER A 98 -3.18 -10.08 4.48
N GLU A 99 -4.48 -9.76 4.49
CA GLU A 99 -5.43 -10.24 3.50
C GLU A 99 -5.14 -9.67 2.10
N VAL A 100 -4.89 -8.36 2.00
CA VAL A 100 -4.52 -7.70 0.73
C VAL A 100 -3.18 -8.21 0.21
N ASP A 101 -2.17 -8.35 1.06
CA ASP A 101 -0.85 -8.89 0.70
C ASP A 101 -0.96 -10.33 0.17
N SER A 102 -1.79 -11.15 0.82
CA SER A 102 -2.05 -12.51 0.36
C SER A 102 -2.75 -12.53 -1.00
N ALA A 103 -3.69 -11.62 -1.23
CA ALA A 103 -4.39 -11.50 -2.53
C ALA A 103 -3.44 -11.06 -3.65
N LEU A 104 -2.54 -10.10 -3.37
CA LEU A 104 -1.49 -9.69 -4.30
C LEU A 104 -0.60 -10.86 -4.72
N ILE A 105 -0.05 -11.60 -3.74
CA ILE A 105 0.85 -12.73 -4.01
C ILE A 105 0.13 -13.84 -4.78
N LYS A 106 -1.11 -14.18 -4.40
CA LYS A 106 -1.91 -15.22 -5.08
C LYS A 106 -2.22 -14.88 -6.53
N THR A 107 -2.29 -13.58 -6.87
CA THR A 107 -2.56 -13.09 -8.23
C THR A 107 -1.28 -12.77 -9.01
N GLY A 108 -0.12 -13.24 -8.51
CA GLY A 108 1.17 -13.09 -9.18
C GLY A 108 1.75 -11.68 -9.10
N LYS A 109 1.25 -10.83 -8.19
CA LYS A 109 1.79 -9.50 -7.91
C LYS A 109 2.85 -9.57 -6.81
N LYS A 110 3.64 -8.52 -6.67
CA LYS A 110 4.57 -8.40 -5.53
C LYS A 110 3.77 -8.22 -4.23
N GLY A 111 4.33 -8.64 -3.11
CA GLY A 111 3.78 -8.29 -1.80
C GLY A 111 3.85 -6.78 -1.53
N LEU A 112 3.12 -6.34 -0.52
CA LEU A 112 3.21 -4.99 0.04
C LEU A 112 4.63 -4.76 0.61
N PRO A 113 5.22 -3.56 0.46
CA PRO A 113 6.53 -3.22 1.00
C PRO A 113 6.44 -2.87 2.49
N LEU A 114 6.09 -3.86 3.31
CA LEU A 114 5.77 -3.68 4.73
C LEU A 114 6.95 -3.10 5.54
N ASP A 115 8.19 -3.35 5.11
CA ASP A 115 9.41 -2.80 5.69
C ASP A 115 9.51 -1.28 5.59
N LYS A 116 8.70 -0.66 4.71
CA LYS A 116 8.70 0.79 4.45
C LYS A 116 7.53 1.51 5.13
N TYR A 117 6.66 0.80 5.83
CA TYR A 117 5.49 1.39 6.48
C TYR A 117 5.85 1.91 7.88
N GLU A 118 5.80 3.22 8.07
CA GLU A 118 6.25 3.91 9.30
C GLU A 118 5.53 3.42 10.58
N LEU A 119 4.25 3.05 10.49
CA LEU A 119 3.43 2.62 11.63
C LEU A 119 3.23 1.09 11.70
N TYR A 120 3.88 0.33 10.83
CA TYR A 120 3.74 -1.12 10.79
C TYR A 120 4.80 -1.80 11.67
N ASP A 121 4.35 -2.59 12.64
CA ASP A 121 5.24 -3.41 13.46
C ASP A 121 5.13 -4.89 13.07
N PRO A 122 6.21 -5.50 12.53
CA PRO A 122 6.21 -6.91 12.12
C PRO A 122 6.00 -7.90 13.26
N TRP A 123 6.48 -7.58 14.46
CA TRP A 123 6.29 -8.45 15.62
C TRP A 123 4.82 -8.42 16.05
N GLU A 124 4.24 -7.23 16.12
CA GLU A 124 2.83 -7.08 16.44
C GLU A 124 1.95 -7.82 15.43
N ALA A 125 2.18 -7.64 14.13
CA ALA A 125 1.42 -8.32 13.08
C ALA A 125 1.55 -9.85 13.14
N LYS A 126 2.75 -10.36 13.47
CA LYS A 126 2.97 -11.80 13.66
C LYS A 126 2.14 -12.35 14.81
N VAL A 127 2.07 -11.64 15.93
CA VAL A 127 1.25 -12.02 17.09
C VAL A 127 -0.23 -12.12 16.69
N VAL A 128 -0.75 -11.16 15.93
CA VAL A 128 -2.15 -11.19 15.47
C VAL A 128 -2.43 -12.43 14.64
N LYS A 129 -1.54 -12.74 13.68
CA LYS A 129 -1.69 -13.92 12.81
C LYS A 129 -1.72 -15.22 13.61
N GLN A 130 -0.87 -15.36 14.62
CA GLN A 130 -0.87 -16.54 15.51
C GLN A 130 -2.16 -16.67 16.32
N LEU A 131 -2.65 -15.57 16.89
CA LEU A 131 -3.90 -15.56 17.66
C LEU A 131 -5.12 -15.92 16.81
N GLN A 132 -5.13 -15.53 15.53
CA GLN A 132 -6.19 -15.91 14.60
C GLN A 132 -6.15 -17.40 14.25
N THR A 133 -4.98 -17.95 13.92
CA THR A 133 -4.83 -19.38 13.63
C THR A 133 -5.22 -20.23 14.83
N ALA A 134 -4.89 -19.80 16.05
CA ALA A 134 -5.27 -20.49 17.29
C ALA A 134 -6.78 -20.47 17.58
N LYS A 135 -7.54 -19.51 17.04
CA LYS A 135 -9.01 -19.44 17.18
C LYS A 135 -9.77 -20.28 16.15
N GLN A 136 -9.08 -20.76 15.10
CA GLN A 136 -9.67 -21.56 14.01
C GLN A 136 -9.45 -23.07 14.17
N ASN A 137 -8.69 -23.47 15.20
CA ASN A 137 -8.46 -24.86 15.63
C ASN A 137 -9.21 -25.11 16.95
#